data_AF-A0A930X876-F1
#
_entry.id   AF-A0A930X876-F1
#
_cell.length_a   1.000
_cell.length_b   1.000
_cell.length_c   1.000
_cell.angle_alpha   90.00
_cell.angle_beta   90.00
_cell.angle_gamma   90.00
#
_symmetry.space_group_name_H-M   'P 1'
#
loop_
_entity.id
_entity.type
_entity.pdbx_description
1 polymer ?
#
loop_
_entity_poly.entity_id
_entity_poly.type
_entity_poly.pdbx_seq_one_letter_code
_entity_poly.pdbx_strand_id
1 'polypeptide(L)'
;MISFFKKHPRLARAATLLSAHLLLSAYTLQPDGSINWQFLQNPYAEKHDAAGIPLNLKDQPRQSYPESFWESLSAALPEGKHIDLHNPGAIVHDEKANIYLAEEGDVFVSFLHEGAGYRNSFGYFVYDPQNPPKSPEALSELIVFPNASYANSGGSARGLNSGDTLSLGRFPANTHMGFVVVANGFETKNGVNPGQSRQEIFYTLKNLNPEPQSELQAHTVLLYDEASQSVAVGMEDMPRTRSGSDHDFNDIVFSVKSNPPPPEAIDASRLNPVLKYATAMVTGYWMPLMLTPRIPSGPLID
;
A
#
# COMPACT_ATOMS: atom_id res chain seq x y z
N MET A 1 54.32 -37.19 -27.78
CA MET A 1 54.80 -36.00 -27.05
C MET A 1 53.60 -35.46 -26.28
N ILE A 2 53.70 -35.51 -24.94
CA ILE A 2 52.88 -34.83 -23.92
C ILE A 2 51.42 -35.32 -23.72
N SER A 3 51.25 -36.02 -22.60
CA SER A 3 50.00 -36.16 -21.86
C SER A 3 49.67 -34.84 -21.15
N PHE A 4 48.39 -34.51 -20.96
CA PHE A 4 47.97 -33.80 -19.74
C PHE A 4 46.67 -34.37 -19.21
N PHE A 5 46.77 -34.85 -17.97
CA PHE A 5 45.68 -35.23 -17.08
C PHE A 5 44.77 -34.03 -16.76
N LYS A 6 43.45 -34.28 -16.64
CA LYS A 6 42.76 -33.97 -15.37
C LYS A 6 41.50 -34.83 -15.18
N LYS A 7 41.54 -35.59 -14.08
CA LYS A 7 40.44 -36.37 -13.49
C LYS A 7 39.48 -35.44 -12.72
N HIS A 8 38.17 -35.64 -12.91
CA HIS A 8 37.01 -35.60 -11.97
C HIS A 8 36.80 -34.34 -11.07
N PRO A 9 35.63 -34.11 -10.40
CA PRO A 9 34.44 -34.96 -10.22
C PRO A 9 33.03 -34.27 -10.32
N ARG A 10 32.00 -35.14 -10.38
CA ARG A 10 30.67 -35.12 -9.74
C ARG A 10 29.97 -33.80 -9.34
N LEU A 11 28.71 -33.73 -9.77
CA LEU A 11 27.53 -33.29 -8.99
C LEU A 11 27.59 -31.91 -8.34
N ALA A 12 27.11 -30.89 -9.04
CA ALA A 12 26.25 -29.90 -8.40
C ALA A 12 24.81 -30.35 -8.66
N ARG A 13 24.22 -31.05 -7.69
CA ARG A 13 22.76 -31.10 -7.57
C ARG A 13 22.33 -29.64 -7.55
N ALA A 14 21.58 -29.20 -8.57
CA ALA A 14 20.75 -28.01 -8.43
C ALA A 14 19.84 -28.33 -7.24
N ALA A 15 20.19 -27.78 -6.08
CA ALA A 15 19.26 -27.69 -4.98
C ALA A 15 18.19 -26.74 -5.49
N THR A 16 17.12 -27.31 -6.05
CA THR A 16 15.85 -26.63 -6.20
C THR A 16 15.47 -26.25 -4.77
N LEU A 17 15.88 -25.05 -4.34
CA LEU A 17 15.22 -24.36 -3.26
C LEU A 17 13.83 -24.11 -3.80
N LEU A 18 12.96 -25.08 -3.55
CA LEU A 18 11.52 -24.91 -3.59
C LEU A 18 11.27 -23.88 -2.49
N SER A 19 11.42 -22.59 -2.82
CA SER A 19 10.92 -21.50 -2.00
C SER A 19 9.45 -21.84 -1.82
N ALA A 20 9.11 -22.26 -0.60
CA ALA A 20 7.76 -22.57 -0.21
C ALA A 20 6.95 -21.34 -0.57
N HIS A 21 6.30 -21.40 -1.72
CA HIS A 21 5.20 -20.51 -2.02
C HIS A 21 4.23 -20.86 -0.91
N LEU A 22 4.18 -19.99 0.10
CA LEU A 22 3.06 -19.98 1.00
C LEU A 22 1.86 -19.92 0.05
N LEU A 23 1.17 -21.04 -0.08
CA LEU A 23 -0.27 -21.04 -0.05
C LEU A 23 -0.62 -20.35 1.27
N LEU A 24 -0.50 -19.01 1.27
CA LEU A 24 -1.21 -18.18 2.20
C LEU A 24 -2.65 -18.52 1.85
N SER A 25 -3.20 -19.43 2.64
CA SER A 25 -4.62 -19.67 2.70
C SER A 25 -5.29 -18.33 2.90
N ALA A 26 -6.44 -18.17 2.24
CA ALA A 26 -7.30 -17.02 2.42
C ALA A 26 -7.42 -16.64 3.90
N TYR A 27 -7.78 -15.40 4.21
CA TYR A 27 -8.22 -15.06 5.55
C TYR A 27 -9.09 -16.19 6.08
N THR A 28 -8.78 -16.65 7.28
CA THR A 28 -9.56 -17.74 7.84
C THR A 28 -10.84 -17.09 8.35
N LEU A 29 -11.92 -17.17 7.57
CA LEU A 29 -13.24 -16.92 8.14
C LEU A 29 -13.39 -17.90 9.29
N GLN A 30 -13.62 -17.34 10.47
CA GLN A 30 -14.02 -18.14 11.58
C GLN A 30 -15.46 -18.63 11.34
N PRO A 31 -15.86 -19.77 11.93
CA PRO A 31 -17.22 -20.29 11.78
C PRO A 31 -18.33 -19.30 12.16
N ASP A 32 -18.01 -18.29 12.96
CA ASP A 32 -18.92 -17.21 13.38
C ASP A 32 -18.97 -16.02 12.40
N GLY A 33 -18.26 -16.10 11.28
CA GLY A 33 -18.18 -15.06 10.24
C GLY A 33 -17.15 -13.97 10.51
N SER A 34 -16.43 -14.01 11.64
CA SER A 34 -15.36 -13.05 11.92
C SER A 34 -14.10 -13.34 11.10
N ILE A 35 -13.31 -12.31 10.87
CA ILE A 35 -12.08 -12.33 10.08
C ILE A 35 -10.89 -12.60 11.01
N ASN A 36 -10.09 -13.61 10.69
CA ASN A 36 -8.79 -13.81 11.33
C ASN A 36 -7.69 -13.07 10.56
N TRP A 37 -7.37 -11.86 11.00
CA TRP A 37 -6.33 -11.02 10.38
C TRP A 37 -4.93 -11.56 10.61
N GLN A 38 -4.12 -11.62 9.55
CA GLN A 38 -2.70 -11.93 9.63
C GLN A 38 -1.87 -10.65 9.59
N PHE A 39 -0.74 -10.64 10.29
CA PHE A 39 0.11 -9.46 10.43
C PHE A 39 1.52 -9.74 9.92
N LEU A 40 2.11 -8.76 9.23
CA LEU A 40 3.50 -8.82 8.80
C LEU A 40 4.42 -8.98 10.01
N GLN A 41 4.10 -8.29 11.09
CA GLN A 41 4.75 -8.37 12.38
C GLN A 41 3.92 -9.24 13.33
N ASN A 42 4.23 -10.54 13.38
CA ASN A 42 3.48 -11.53 14.16
C ASN A 42 4.34 -12.08 15.33
N PRO A 43 3.75 -12.36 16.52
CA PRO A 43 2.36 -12.11 16.93
C PRO A 43 2.05 -10.63 17.22
N TYR A 44 0.85 -10.18 16.84
CA TYR A 44 0.42 -8.77 16.99
C TYR A 44 0.67 -8.22 18.40
N ALA A 45 0.22 -8.96 19.43
CA ALA A 45 0.27 -8.56 20.83
C ALA A 45 1.69 -8.34 21.38
N GLU A 46 2.72 -8.92 20.75
CA GLU A 46 4.12 -8.78 21.17
C GLU A 46 4.90 -7.80 20.29
N LYS A 47 4.42 -7.53 19.08
CA LYS A 47 5.14 -6.76 18.06
C LYS A 47 4.60 -5.36 17.85
N HIS A 48 3.46 -5.02 18.45
CA HIS A 48 2.84 -3.70 18.34
C HIS A 48 2.60 -3.09 19.72
N ASP A 49 2.39 -1.78 19.73
CA ASP A 49 1.92 -1.09 20.92
C ASP A 49 0.39 -1.01 21.00
N ALA A 50 -0.11 -0.40 22.08
CA ALA A 50 -1.56 -0.27 22.31
C ALA A 50 -2.29 0.57 21.26
N ALA A 51 -1.56 1.34 20.45
CA ALA A 51 -2.09 2.10 19.32
C ALA A 51 -1.85 1.39 17.98
N GLY A 52 -1.44 0.12 17.98
CA GLY A 52 -1.26 -0.67 16.76
C GLY A 52 0.00 -0.35 15.97
N ILE A 53 0.94 0.40 16.54
CA ILE A 53 2.18 0.77 15.86
C ILE A 53 3.23 -0.33 16.04
N PRO A 54 3.89 -0.81 14.96
CA PRO A 54 4.97 -1.78 15.04
C PRO A 54 6.14 -1.29 15.92
N LEU A 55 6.56 -2.08 16.90
CA LEU A 55 7.58 -1.70 17.87
C LEU A 55 8.97 -1.51 17.26
N ASN A 56 9.26 -2.22 16.16
CA ASN A 56 10.52 -2.16 15.44
C ASN A 56 10.58 -1.02 14.41
N LEU A 57 9.49 -0.27 14.20
CA LEU A 57 9.42 0.78 13.18
C LEU A 57 10.48 1.87 13.40
N LYS A 58 10.67 2.27 14.66
CA LYS A 58 11.69 3.25 15.08
C LYS A 58 13.14 2.79 14.84
N ASP A 59 13.34 1.48 14.69
CA ASP A 59 14.66 0.89 14.45
C ASP A 59 14.95 0.80 12.94
N GLN A 60 13.96 1.10 12.09
CA GLN A 60 14.12 1.15 10.64
C GLN A 60 14.50 2.56 10.19
N PRO A 61 15.37 2.71 9.17
CA PRO A 61 15.59 4.00 8.54
C PRO A 61 14.31 4.46 7.83
N ARG A 62 13.98 5.75 7.96
CA ARG A 62 12.94 6.35 7.13
C ARG A 62 13.42 6.51 5.71
N GLN A 63 12.55 6.22 4.75
CA GLN A 63 12.79 6.53 3.35
C GLN A 63 12.70 8.05 3.16
N SER A 64 13.75 8.63 2.56
CA SER A 64 13.75 10.02 2.14
C SER A 64 13.23 10.15 0.70
N TYR A 65 12.59 11.28 0.44
CA TYR A 65 12.06 11.64 -0.86
C TYR A 65 12.53 13.06 -1.23
N PRO A 66 12.88 13.31 -2.50
CA PRO A 66 13.20 14.66 -2.95
C PRO A 66 11.98 15.57 -2.83
N GLU A 67 12.18 16.87 -2.66
CA GLU A 67 11.09 17.86 -2.57
C GLU A 67 10.13 17.79 -3.75
N SER A 68 10.67 17.63 -4.96
CA SER A 68 9.92 17.46 -6.21
C SER A 68 8.94 16.27 -6.19
N PHE A 69 9.24 15.21 -5.42
CA PHE A 69 8.32 14.08 -5.27
C PHE A 69 7.07 14.52 -4.50
N TRP A 70 7.26 15.23 -3.39
CA TRP A 70 6.16 15.74 -2.57
C TRP A 70 5.32 16.77 -3.31
N GLU A 71 5.94 17.66 -4.08
CA GLU A 71 5.25 18.61 -4.95
C GLU A 71 4.40 17.89 -6.00
N SER A 72 4.95 16.88 -6.67
CA SER A 72 4.23 16.11 -7.69
C SER A 72 3.10 15.28 -7.08
N LEU A 73 3.30 14.68 -5.91
CA LEU A 73 2.30 13.89 -5.21
C LEU A 73 1.12 14.75 -4.74
N SER A 74 1.40 15.87 -4.06
CA SER A 74 0.36 16.80 -3.60
C SER A 74 -0.40 17.45 -4.76
N ALA A 75 0.26 17.63 -5.90
CA ALA A 75 -0.39 18.08 -7.12
C ALA A 75 -1.22 16.97 -7.79
N ALA A 76 -0.87 15.70 -7.62
CA ALA A 76 -1.62 14.60 -8.23
C ALA A 76 -2.85 14.21 -7.41
N LEU A 77 -2.77 14.27 -6.07
CA LEU A 77 -3.82 13.86 -5.12
C LEU A 77 -4.12 14.97 -4.08
N PRO A 78 -4.58 16.16 -4.51
CA PRO A 78 -4.91 17.22 -3.57
C PRO A 78 -6.22 16.95 -2.82
N GLU A 79 -6.22 17.28 -1.53
CA GLU A 79 -7.39 17.15 -0.64
C GLU A 79 -8.67 17.75 -1.22
N GLY A 80 -9.76 16.98 -1.16
CA GLY A 80 -11.10 17.36 -1.57
C GLY A 80 -11.24 17.59 -3.09
N LYS A 81 -10.28 17.13 -3.90
CA LYS A 81 -10.33 17.24 -5.35
C LYS A 81 -10.58 15.89 -5.99
N HIS A 82 -11.83 15.72 -6.41
CA HIS A 82 -12.28 14.55 -7.16
C HIS A 82 -11.30 14.18 -8.29
N ILE A 83 -10.78 12.95 -8.23
CA ILE A 83 -9.67 12.50 -9.06
C ILE A 83 -10.00 12.52 -10.57
N ASP A 84 -11.22 12.15 -10.95
CA ASP A 84 -11.67 12.17 -12.35
C ASP A 84 -11.66 13.57 -12.98
N LEU A 85 -11.79 14.63 -12.17
CA LEU A 85 -11.75 16.01 -12.64
C LEU A 85 -10.34 16.58 -12.59
N HIS A 86 -9.58 16.25 -11.55
CA HIS A 86 -8.28 16.86 -11.25
C HIS A 86 -7.11 16.16 -11.96
N ASN A 87 -7.12 14.83 -12.00
CA ASN A 87 -6.11 14.00 -12.65
C ASN A 87 -6.78 12.95 -13.54
N PRO A 88 -7.41 13.38 -14.65
CA PRO A 88 -8.17 12.48 -15.52
C PRO A 88 -7.27 11.38 -16.08
N GLY A 89 -7.68 10.13 -15.87
CA GLY A 89 -6.93 8.94 -16.27
C GLY A 89 -6.05 8.33 -15.18
N ALA A 90 -6.01 8.89 -13.98
CA ALA A 90 -5.33 8.30 -12.83
C ALA A 90 -5.96 6.95 -12.42
N ILE A 91 -7.30 6.85 -12.47
CA ILE A 91 -8.02 5.58 -12.31
C ILE A 91 -7.86 4.75 -13.59
N VAL A 92 -7.24 3.58 -13.46
CA VAL A 92 -6.93 2.68 -14.57
C VAL A 92 -7.47 1.27 -14.31
N HIS A 93 -7.40 0.39 -15.31
CA HIS A 93 -7.72 -1.03 -15.14
C HIS A 93 -6.76 -1.73 -14.16
N ASP A 94 -7.20 -2.83 -13.55
CA ASP A 94 -6.46 -3.54 -12.50
C ASP A 94 -5.06 -3.99 -12.92
N GLU A 95 -4.84 -4.26 -14.21
CA GLU A 95 -3.52 -4.56 -14.80
C GLU A 95 -2.48 -3.44 -14.59
N LYS A 96 -2.95 -2.22 -14.33
CA LYS A 96 -2.16 -0.99 -14.12
C LYS A 96 -2.38 -0.37 -12.73
N ALA A 97 -3.31 -0.89 -11.94
CA ALA A 97 -3.62 -0.42 -10.58
C ALA A 97 -3.02 -1.32 -9.49
N ASN A 98 -2.06 -2.17 -9.85
CA ASN A 98 -1.39 -3.12 -8.96
C ASN A 98 0.10 -3.22 -9.31
N ILE A 99 0.91 -3.74 -8.38
CA ILE A 99 2.35 -3.93 -8.60
C ILE A 99 2.58 -5.24 -9.36
N TYR A 100 3.31 -5.16 -10.46
CA TYR A 100 3.88 -6.32 -11.16
C TYR A 100 5.39 -6.32 -10.99
N LEU A 101 5.90 -7.35 -10.32
CA LEU A 101 7.32 -7.55 -10.13
C LEU A 101 7.86 -8.43 -11.28
N ALA A 102 8.53 -7.82 -12.24
CA ALA A 102 9.09 -8.49 -13.42
C ALA A 102 10.36 -9.29 -13.11
N GLU A 103 11.11 -8.88 -12.08
CA GLU A 103 12.32 -9.56 -11.62
C GLU A 103 12.22 -9.93 -10.13
N GLU A 104 13.06 -10.84 -9.64
CA GLU A 104 13.10 -11.13 -8.20
C GLU A 104 13.65 -9.91 -7.44
N GLY A 105 13.03 -9.55 -6.32
CA GLY A 105 13.48 -8.40 -5.54
C GLY A 105 12.91 -8.33 -4.14
N ASP A 106 13.59 -7.56 -3.29
CA ASP A 106 13.07 -7.17 -1.98
C ASP A 106 12.09 -6.00 -2.15
N VAL A 107 10.93 -6.05 -1.51
CA VAL A 107 9.88 -5.02 -1.60
C VAL A 107 9.72 -4.30 -0.27
N PHE A 108 9.53 -2.99 -0.34
CA PHE A 108 9.40 -2.10 0.82
C PHE A 108 8.17 -1.20 0.65
N VAL A 109 7.51 -0.92 1.76
CA VAL A 109 6.41 0.04 1.82
C VAL A 109 6.76 1.15 2.80
N SER A 110 6.60 2.40 2.39
CA SER A 110 6.75 3.56 3.28
C SER A 110 5.46 4.38 3.34
N PHE A 111 5.05 4.73 4.55
CA PHE A 111 3.93 5.64 4.78
C PHE A 111 4.26 7.04 4.24
N LEU A 112 3.34 7.66 3.52
CA LEU A 112 3.50 9.01 2.98
C LEU A 112 2.53 9.99 3.63
N HIS A 113 1.25 9.66 3.66
CA HIS A 113 0.19 10.56 4.09
C HIS A 113 -1.08 9.87 4.59
N GLU A 114 -1.85 10.61 5.40
CA GLU A 114 -3.22 10.33 5.82
C GLU A 114 -4.02 11.65 5.74
N GLY A 115 -4.99 11.70 4.82
CA GLY A 115 -5.96 12.80 4.68
C GLY A 115 -7.25 12.58 5.49
N ALA A 116 -7.50 11.34 5.91
CA ALA A 116 -8.73 10.94 6.58
C ALA A 116 -8.71 11.08 8.12
N GLY A 117 -9.90 11.04 8.72
CA GLY A 117 -10.09 10.95 10.17
C GLY A 117 -10.20 9.52 10.71
N TYR A 118 -10.15 8.51 9.84
CA TYR A 118 -10.28 7.12 10.22
C TYR A 118 -8.94 6.50 10.62
N ARG A 119 -8.97 5.62 11.62
CA ARG A 119 -7.80 4.81 11.99
C ARG A 119 -7.74 3.56 11.11
N ASN A 120 -7.31 3.78 9.87
CA ASN A 120 -7.25 2.76 8.84
C ASN A 120 -6.19 1.71 9.14
N SER A 121 -6.46 0.45 8.79
CA SER A 121 -5.42 -0.58 8.71
C SER A 121 -5.02 -0.78 7.25
N PHE A 122 -3.73 -0.92 7.00
CA PHE A 122 -3.18 -1.11 5.66
C PHE A 122 -2.46 -2.45 5.53
N GLY A 123 -2.70 -3.15 4.43
CA GLY A 123 -2.10 -4.44 4.13
C GLY A 123 -1.82 -4.65 2.65
N TYR A 124 -1.23 -5.80 2.34
CA TYR A 124 -1.03 -6.26 0.97
C TYR A 124 -1.45 -7.71 0.81
N PHE A 125 -1.63 -8.12 -0.45
CA PHE A 125 -1.83 -9.50 -0.83
C PHE A 125 -1.11 -9.79 -2.15
N VAL A 126 -0.84 -11.06 -2.41
CA VAL A 126 -0.31 -11.56 -3.69
C VAL A 126 -1.38 -12.40 -4.36
N TYR A 127 -1.51 -12.32 -5.68
CA TYR A 127 -2.54 -13.04 -6.43
C TYR A 127 -2.03 -13.56 -7.77
N ASP A 128 -2.74 -14.53 -8.34
CA ASP A 128 -2.51 -15.01 -9.71
C ASP A 128 -3.28 -14.13 -10.71
N PRO A 129 -2.62 -13.38 -11.61
CA PRO A 129 -3.30 -12.54 -12.59
C PRO A 129 -4.06 -13.35 -13.66
N GLN A 130 -3.71 -14.63 -13.86
CA GLN A 130 -4.41 -15.51 -14.81
C GLN A 130 -5.70 -16.07 -14.21
N ASN A 131 -5.76 -16.15 -12.87
CA ASN A 131 -6.91 -16.58 -12.10
C ASN A 131 -7.19 -15.59 -10.97
N PRO A 132 -7.53 -14.32 -11.30
CA PRO A 132 -7.68 -13.28 -10.29
C PRO A 132 -8.78 -13.65 -9.28
N PRO A 133 -8.61 -13.26 -8.00
CA PRO A 133 -9.58 -13.55 -6.95
C PRO A 133 -10.93 -12.93 -7.32
N LYS A 134 -11.99 -13.71 -7.16
CA LYS A 134 -13.36 -13.30 -7.55
C LYS A 134 -14.18 -12.74 -6.39
N SER A 135 -13.69 -12.94 -5.17
CA SER A 135 -14.25 -12.36 -3.97
C SER A 135 -13.13 -12.18 -2.95
N PRO A 136 -13.32 -11.31 -1.94
CA PRO A 136 -12.41 -11.22 -0.81
C PRO A 136 -12.09 -12.62 -0.27
N GLU A 137 -13.08 -13.53 -0.26
CA GLU A 137 -13.03 -15.01 -0.10
C GLU A 137 -11.68 -15.65 -0.43
N ALA A 138 -11.23 -15.23 -1.61
CA ALA A 138 -10.05 -15.61 -2.35
C ALA A 138 -8.70 -15.31 -1.70
N LEU A 139 -8.66 -14.27 -0.88
CA LEU A 139 -7.48 -13.49 -0.56
C LEU A 139 -6.91 -13.79 0.79
N SER A 140 -5.59 -13.64 0.86
CA SER A 140 -4.80 -13.88 2.04
C SER A 140 -3.98 -12.62 2.29
N GLU A 141 -4.60 -11.67 2.96
CA GLU A 141 -3.99 -10.38 3.23
C GLU A 141 -3.04 -10.46 4.41
N LEU A 142 -1.95 -9.72 4.32
CA LEU A 142 -1.02 -9.51 5.41
C LEU A 142 -1.05 -8.02 5.79
N ILE A 143 -1.57 -7.73 6.98
CA ILE A 143 -1.65 -6.38 7.52
C ILE A 143 -0.23 -5.89 7.85
N VAL A 144 0.18 -4.81 7.20
CA VAL A 144 1.49 -4.16 7.39
C VAL A 144 1.41 -3.17 8.54
N PHE A 145 0.39 -2.33 8.54
CA PHE A 145 0.13 -1.33 9.57
C PHE A 145 -1.28 -1.53 10.13
N PRO A 146 -1.43 -2.09 11.34
CA PRO A 146 -2.74 -2.21 11.99
C PRO A 146 -3.42 -0.85 12.21
N ASN A 147 -2.63 0.15 12.57
CA ASN A 147 -3.04 1.55 12.62
C ASN A 147 -2.10 2.36 11.73
N ALA A 148 -2.64 2.90 10.65
CA ALA A 148 -1.89 3.66 9.68
C ALA A 148 -2.10 5.18 9.82
N SER A 149 -2.28 5.64 11.05
CA SER A 149 -2.48 7.05 11.34
C SER A 149 -1.21 7.77 11.79
N TYR A 150 -1.19 9.08 11.56
CA TYR A 150 -0.09 9.95 11.97
C TYR A 150 0.16 9.93 13.50
N ALA A 151 1.40 10.22 13.92
CA ALA A 151 1.75 10.35 15.33
C ALA A 151 0.91 11.39 16.12
N ASN A 152 0.35 12.37 15.43
CA ASN A 152 -0.45 13.46 16.00
C ASN A 152 -1.93 13.45 15.58
N SER A 153 -2.39 12.39 14.90
CA SER A 153 -3.78 12.20 14.51
C SER A 153 -4.10 10.70 14.59
N GLY A 154 -4.88 10.24 15.56
CA GLY A 154 -5.26 8.81 15.69
C GLY A 154 -4.17 7.83 16.14
N GLY A 155 -2.88 8.12 15.89
CA GLY A 155 -1.73 7.34 16.38
C GLY A 155 -1.30 7.69 17.82
N SER A 156 -0.41 6.88 18.41
CA SER A 156 0.29 7.24 19.66
C SER A 156 1.39 8.26 19.39
N ALA A 157 2.16 8.67 20.42
CA ALA A 157 3.40 9.43 20.23
C ALA A 157 4.44 8.71 19.32
N ARG A 158 4.19 7.45 18.95
CA ARG A 158 4.97 6.66 17.98
C ARG A 158 4.24 6.40 16.67
N GLY A 159 3.09 7.04 16.43
CA GLY A 159 2.35 6.89 15.17
C GLY A 159 3.20 7.26 13.95
N LEU A 160 2.63 7.05 12.77
CA LEU A 160 3.41 7.10 11.55
C LEU A 160 3.87 8.53 11.25
N ASN A 161 5.04 8.62 10.64
CA ASN A 161 5.61 9.81 10.05
C ASN A 161 5.92 9.49 8.59
N SER A 162 5.83 10.49 7.71
CA SER A 162 6.19 10.31 6.32
C SER A 162 7.61 9.73 6.18
N GLY A 163 7.73 8.66 5.41
CA GLY A 163 8.95 7.88 5.22
C GLY A 163 9.12 6.69 6.18
N ASP A 164 8.29 6.53 7.22
CA ASP A 164 8.33 5.32 8.06
C ASP A 164 8.11 4.07 7.19
N THR A 165 9.09 3.16 7.19
CA THR A 165 9.24 2.10 6.19
C THR A 165 9.32 0.72 6.81
N LEU A 166 8.64 -0.26 6.20
CA LEU A 166 8.79 -1.67 6.51
C LEU A 166 9.11 -2.47 5.24
N SER A 167 9.93 -3.52 5.40
CA SER A 167 10.14 -4.51 4.33
C SER A 167 8.99 -5.50 4.32
N LEU A 168 8.42 -5.75 3.13
CA LEU A 168 7.46 -6.82 2.91
C LEU A 168 8.14 -8.18 2.69
N GLY A 169 9.46 -8.19 2.50
CA GLY A 169 10.26 -9.37 2.20
C GLY A 169 10.70 -9.46 0.74
N ARG A 170 11.24 -10.63 0.37
CA ARG A 170 11.74 -10.94 -0.96
C ARG A 170 10.69 -11.73 -1.74
N PHE A 171 10.41 -11.31 -2.97
CA PHE A 171 9.42 -11.93 -3.84
C PHE A 171 10.07 -12.40 -5.14
N PRO A 172 9.66 -13.56 -5.68
CA PRO A 172 10.16 -14.02 -6.97
C PRO A 172 9.66 -13.13 -8.12
N ALA A 173 10.37 -13.18 -9.25
CA ALA A 173 9.88 -12.63 -10.51
C ALA A 173 8.48 -13.18 -10.85
N ASN A 174 7.70 -12.39 -11.56
CA ASN A 174 6.29 -12.64 -11.90
C ASN A 174 5.32 -12.62 -10.70
N THR A 175 5.65 -11.86 -9.65
CA THR A 175 4.74 -11.61 -8.53
C THR A 175 3.77 -10.49 -8.87
N HIS A 176 2.47 -10.71 -8.66
CA HIS A 176 1.44 -9.67 -8.72
C HIS A 176 0.95 -9.35 -7.32
N MET A 177 1.04 -8.08 -6.94
CA MET A 177 0.74 -7.61 -5.59
C MET A 177 -0.31 -6.50 -5.62
N GLY A 178 -1.33 -6.65 -4.78
CA GLY A 178 -2.35 -5.64 -4.52
C GLY A 178 -2.32 -5.20 -3.05
N PHE A 179 -3.10 -4.17 -2.75
CA PHE A 179 -3.19 -3.58 -1.42
C PHE A 179 -4.62 -3.56 -0.91
N VAL A 180 -4.75 -3.52 0.42
CA VAL A 180 -6.03 -3.45 1.12
C VAL A 180 -5.99 -2.34 2.16
N VAL A 181 -7.09 -1.59 2.24
CA VAL A 181 -7.40 -0.69 3.34
C VAL A 181 -8.62 -1.23 4.07
N VAL A 182 -8.48 -1.40 5.38
CA VAL A 182 -9.58 -1.71 6.29
C VAL A 182 -9.99 -0.40 6.95
N ALA A 183 -11.08 0.18 6.47
CA ALA A 183 -11.51 1.52 6.83
C ALA A 183 -11.91 1.61 8.31
N ASN A 184 -11.30 2.55 9.04
CA ASN A 184 -11.45 2.67 10.50
C ASN A 184 -11.30 1.31 11.23
N GLY A 185 -10.49 0.41 10.67
CA GLY A 185 -10.40 -0.98 11.09
C GLY A 185 -9.60 -1.19 12.36
N PHE A 186 -8.77 -0.23 12.75
CA PHE A 186 -7.90 -0.38 13.91
C PHE A 186 -8.70 -0.53 15.21
N GLU A 187 -8.33 -1.54 16.00
CA GLU A 187 -8.73 -1.63 17.39
C GLU A 187 -7.61 -2.28 18.23
N THR A 188 -7.48 -1.84 19.48
CA THR A 188 -6.30 -2.14 20.31
C THR A 188 -6.08 -3.62 20.59
N LYS A 189 -7.13 -4.43 20.77
CA LYS A 189 -7.04 -5.80 21.28
C LYS A 189 -6.48 -6.77 20.24
N ASN A 190 -7.04 -6.78 19.03
CA ASN A 190 -6.66 -7.68 17.96
C ASN A 190 -5.92 -6.96 16.82
N GLY A 191 -5.73 -5.64 16.90
CA GLY A 191 -5.06 -4.84 15.89
C GLY A 191 -6.00 -4.38 14.78
N VAL A 192 -6.78 -5.30 14.23
CA VAL A 192 -7.84 -5.00 13.27
C VAL A 192 -9.12 -5.67 13.73
N ASN A 193 -10.24 -4.94 13.66
CA ASN A 193 -11.56 -5.42 14.08
C ASN A 193 -11.92 -6.74 13.36
N PRO A 194 -12.05 -7.86 14.09
CA PRO A 194 -12.44 -9.15 13.48
C PRO A 194 -13.86 -9.12 12.90
N GLY A 195 -14.71 -8.22 13.39
CA GLY A 195 -16.08 -8.02 12.89
C GLY A 195 -16.20 -6.90 11.88
N GLN A 196 -15.11 -6.48 11.22
CA GLN A 196 -15.18 -5.41 10.25
C GLN A 196 -16.19 -5.73 9.13
N SER A 197 -17.05 -4.76 8.84
CA SER A 197 -17.99 -4.83 7.72
C SER A 197 -17.23 -4.93 6.40
N ARG A 198 -17.62 -5.86 5.53
CA ARG A 198 -17.03 -6.00 4.18
C ARG A 198 -17.27 -4.80 3.28
N GLN A 199 -18.23 -3.95 3.65
CA GLN A 199 -18.54 -2.69 2.98
C GLN A 199 -17.55 -1.58 3.36
N GLU A 200 -16.62 -1.85 4.27
CA GLU A 200 -15.61 -0.93 4.79
C GLU A 200 -14.20 -1.55 4.63
N ILE A 201 -14.02 -2.41 3.61
CA ILE A 201 -12.75 -3.01 3.24
C ILE A 201 -12.57 -2.82 1.74
N PHE A 202 -11.51 -2.11 1.36
CA PHE A 202 -11.28 -1.68 -0.01
C PHE A 202 -9.96 -2.21 -0.53
N TYR A 203 -9.99 -2.75 -1.74
CA TYR A 203 -8.89 -3.42 -2.40
C TYR A 203 -8.50 -2.66 -3.67
N THR A 204 -7.25 -2.86 -4.09
CA THR A 204 -6.78 -2.40 -5.40
C THR A 204 -7.42 -3.13 -6.59
N LEU A 205 -8.00 -4.31 -6.37
CA LEU A 205 -8.77 -5.05 -7.37
C LEU A 205 -10.25 -4.64 -7.31
N LYS A 206 -10.75 -4.01 -8.37
CA LYS A 206 -12.08 -3.38 -8.39
C LYS A 206 -13.19 -4.37 -8.12
N ASN A 207 -13.08 -5.57 -8.67
CA ASN A 207 -14.12 -6.59 -8.55
C ASN A 207 -14.32 -7.10 -7.11
N LEU A 208 -13.44 -6.73 -6.17
CA LEU A 208 -13.54 -7.09 -4.76
C LEU A 208 -14.25 -6.01 -3.93
N ASN A 209 -14.48 -4.82 -4.50
CA ASN A 209 -15.04 -3.68 -3.80
C ASN A 209 -16.58 -3.66 -3.85
N PRO A 210 -17.24 -3.16 -2.80
CA PRO A 210 -18.66 -3.41 -2.53
C PRO A 210 -19.61 -2.59 -3.40
N GLU A 211 -19.13 -1.60 -4.16
CA GLU A 211 -19.97 -0.71 -4.96
C GLU A 211 -20.73 -1.49 -6.03
N PRO A 212 -22.04 -1.24 -6.20
CA PRO A 212 -22.80 -1.92 -7.24
C PRO A 212 -22.47 -1.41 -8.65
N GLN A 213 -21.93 -0.20 -8.76
CA GLN A 213 -21.49 0.38 -10.03
C GLN A 213 -19.99 0.21 -10.25
N SER A 214 -19.63 -0.42 -11.37
CA SER A 214 -18.23 -0.79 -11.69
C SER A 214 -17.26 0.38 -11.76
N GLU A 215 -17.73 1.59 -12.08
CA GLU A 215 -16.92 2.80 -12.15
C GLU A 215 -16.54 3.35 -10.77
N LEU A 216 -17.35 3.05 -9.75
CA LEU A 216 -17.11 3.46 -8.36
C LEU A 216 -16.29 2.41 -7.59
N GLN A 217 -16.16 1.20 -8.12
CA GLN A 217 -15.36 0.14 -7.49
C GLN A 217 -13.85 0.41 -7.46
N ALA A 218 -13.34 1.47 -8.09
CA ALA A 218 -11.93 1.82 -7.96
C ALA A 218 -11.68 2.60 -6.66
N HIS A 219 -10.86 2.05 -5.77
CA HIS A 219 -10.42 2.69 -4.52
C HIS A 219 -8.91 2.95 -4.48
N THR A 220 -8.24 2.88 -5.63
CA THR A 220 -6.80 3.09 -5.70
C THR A 220 -6.37 3.78 -6.98
N VAL A 221 -5.35 4.63 -6.85
CA VAL A 221 -4.50 5.13 -7.93
C VAL A 221 -3.03 4.78 -7.65
N LEU A 222 -2.32 4.33 -8.68
CA LEU A 222 -0.87 4.07 -8.63
C LEU A 222 -0.13 5.05 -9.55
N LEU A 223 0.82 5.78 -8.97
CA LEU A 223 1.57 6.82 -9.65
C LEU A 223 3.07 6.55 -9.51
N TYR A 224 3.76 6.31 -10.62
CA TYR A 224 5.20 6.11 -10.63
C TYR A 224 5.94 7.44 -10.71
N ASP A 225 6.83 7.67 -9.75
CA ASP A 225 7.79 8.76 -9.77
C ASP A 225 9.20 8.24 -10.11
N GLU A 226 9.70 8.69 -11.26
CA GLU A 226 11.02 8.30 -11.78
C GLU A 226 12.16 8.86 -10.92
N ALA A 227 12.02 10.09 -10.39
CA ALA A 227 13.08 10.77 -9.66
C ALA A 227 13.41 10.09 -8.33
N SER A 228 12.37 9.66 -7.61
CA SER A 228 12.50 8.89 -6.37
C SER A 228 12.54 7.38 -6.58
N GLN A 229 12.32 6.90 -7.81
CA GLN A 229 12.14 5.49 -8.16
C GLN A 229 11.12 4.80 -7.23
N SER A 230 9.94 5.40 -7.09
CA SER A 230 8.92 4.94 -6.14
C SER A 230 7.55 4.95 -6.79
N VAL A 231 6.70 3.99 -6.43
CA VAL A 231 5.30 3.96 -6.83
C VAL A 231 4.46 4.46 -5.67
N ALA A 232 3.84 5.63 -5.80
CA ALA A 232 2.86 6.11 -4.84
C ALA A 232 1.53 5.36 -5.03
N VAL A 233 0.94 4.90 -3.93
CA VAL A 233 -0.34 4.21 -3.86
C VAL A 233 -1.26 5.09 -3.02
N GLY A 234 -2.20 5.77 -3.66
CA GLY A 234 -3.25 6.55 -3.00
C GLY A 234 -4.54 5.75 -2.97
N MET A 235 -5.23 5.73 -1.83
CA MET A 235 -6.47 4.97 -1.64
C MET A 235 -7.58 5.79 -1.02
N GLU A 236 -8.82 5.47 -1.40
CA GLU A 236 -10.04 6.01 -0.80
C GLU A 236 -10.56 5.04 0.27
N ASP A 237 -10.85 5.53 1.47
CA ASP A 237 -11.17 4.72 2.66
C ASP A 237 -12.67 4.61 2.96
N MET A 238 -13.54 5.07 2.07
CA MET A 238 -14.98 4.95 2.26
C MET A 238 -15.71 4.61 0.96
N PRO A 239 -16.93 4.05 1.02
CA PRO A 239 -17.65 3.67 -0.19
C PRO A 239 -17.83 4.87 -1.10
N ARG A 240 -17.45 4.74 -2.37
CA ARG A 240 -17.53 5.87 -3.33
C ARG A 240 -18.97 6.22 -3.73
N THR A 241 -19.96 5.51 -3.20
CA THR A 241 -21.37 5.90 -3.27
C THR A 241 -21.82 6.82 -2.12
N ARG A 242 -20.99 6.96 -1.07
CA ARG A 242 -21.33 7.72 0.13
C ARG A 242 -21.13 9.21 -0.13
N SER A 243 -22.08 10.04 0.29
CA SER A 243 -22.03 11.50 0.08
C SER A 243 -20.85 12.23 0.76
N GLY A 244 -20.15 11.55 1.67
CA GLY A 244 -18.96 12.07 2.35
C GLY A 244 -17.65 11.72 1.65
N SER A 245 -17.67 10.86 0.62
CA SER A 245 -16.51 10.55 -0.20
C SER A 245 -16.26 11.73 -1.14
N ASP A 246 -15.05 12.28 -1.10
CA ASP A 246 -14.63 13.38 -1.98
C ASP A 246 -13.79 12.89 -3.17
N HIS A 247 -13.50 11.58 -3.22
CA HIS A 247 -12.93 10.88 -4.36
C HIS A 247 -11.54 11.39 -4.74
N ASP A 248 -10.75 11.84 -3.77
CA ASP A 248 -9.41 12.39 -4.01
C ASP A 248 -8.28 11.34 -3.88
N PHE A 249 -8.60 10.17 -3.30
CA PHE A 249 -7.70 9.02 -3.14
C PHE A 249 -6.45 9.36 -2.32
N ASN A 250 -6.57 10.30 -1.38
CA ASN A 250 -5.49 10.69 -0.48
C ASN A 250 -5.77 10.31 0.99
N ASP A 251 -6.93 9.70 1.29
CA ASP A 251 -7.33 9.26 2.64
C ASP A 251 -6.19 8.52 3.34
N ILE A 252 -5.52 7.66 2.57
CA ILE A 252 -4.23 7.09 2.93
C ILE A 252 -3.32 6.91 1.72
N VAL A 253 -2.04 7.26 1.90
CA VAL A 253 -1.04 7.21 0.83
C VAL A 253 0.24 6.52 1.30
N PHE A 254 0.69 5.55 0.52
CA PHE A 254 1.95 4.86 0.70
C PHE A 254 2.83 4.98 -0.55
N SER A 255 4.08 4.61 -0.39
CA SER A 255 5.03 4.38 -1.48
C SER A 255 5.48 2.93 -1.45
N VAL A 256 5.70 2.37 -2.63
CA VAL A 256 6.28 1.05 -2.83
C VAL A 256 7.61 1.23 -3.56
N LYS A 257 8.66 0.62 -2.99
CA LYS A 257 9.98 0.52 -3.62
C LYS A 257 10.41 -0.93 -3.66
N SER A 258 11.39 -1.21 -4.52
CA SER A 258 12.02 -2.52 -4.62
C SER A 258 13.54 -2.41 -4.62
N ASN A 259 14.21 -3.53 -4.43
CA ASN A 259 15.62 -3.71 -4.74
C ASN A 259 15.80 -4.97 -5.59
N PRO A 260 16.18 -4.87 -6.88
CA PRO A 260 16.51 -3.65 -7.64
C PRO A 260 15.39 -2.59 -7.66
N PRO A 261 15.69 -1.29 -7.77
CA PRO A 261 14.66 -0.24 -7.78
C PRO A 261 13.72 -0.36 -9.00
N PRO A 262 12.59 0.36 -9.02
CA PRO A 262 11.81 0.56 -10.24
C PRO A 262 12.55 1.50 -11.22
N PRO A 263 12.51 1.23 -12.53
CA PRO A 263 11.64 0.25 -13.20
C PRO A 263 12.25 -1.15 -13.33
N GLU A 264 13.42 -1.43 -12.74
CA GLU A 264 14.13 -2.69 -12.92
C GLU A 264 13.36 -3.89 -12.36
N ALA A 265 13.00 -3.88 -11.07
CA ALA A 265 12.24 -4.99 -10.50
C ALA A 265 10.72 -4.84 -10.65
N ILE A 266 10.19 -3.62 -10.46
CA ILE A 266 8.76 -3.30 -10.66
C ILE A 266 8.58 -2.74 -12.07
N ASP A 267 7.74 -3.37 -12.88
CA ASP A 267 7.44 -2.95 -14.26
C ASP A 267 6.63 -1.65 -14.28
N ALA A 268 7.34 -0.52 -14.25
CA ALA A 268 6.73 0.79 -14.25
C ALA A 268 6.10 1.18 -15.60
N SER A 269 6.36 0.44 -16.69
CA SER A 269 5.75 0.73 -18.00
C SER A 269 4.22 0.55 -18.01
N ARG A 270 3.70 -0.18 -17.01
CA ARG A 270 2.27 -0.38 -16.78
C ARG A 270 1.65 0.71 -15.92
N LEU A 271 2.44 1.53 -15.24
CA LEU A 271 1.94 2.49 -14.26
C LEU A 271 1.79 3.88 -14.88
N ASN A 272 0.84 4.65 -14.36
CA ASN A 272 0.73 6.06 -14.71
C ASN A 272 1.91 6.83 -14.10
N PRO A 273 2.53 7.77 -14.82
CA PRO A 273 3.51 8.65 -14.21
C PRO A 273 2.81 9.54 -13.17
N VAL A 274 3.50 9.86 -12.07
CA VAL A 274 3.10 10.99 -11.23
C VAL A 274 3.11 12.24 -12.11
N LEU A 275 2.11 13.11 -11.97
CA LEU A 275 2.02 14.34 -12.75
C LEU A 275 3.31 15.15 -12.54
N LYS A 276 4.15 15.22 -13.57
CA LYS A 276 5.34 16.09 -13.55
C LYS A 276 4.84 17.51 -13.71
N TYR A 277 5.10 18.39 -12.74
CA TYR A 277 4.96 19.82 -12.97
C TYR A 277 5.84 20.19 -14.17
N ALA A 278 5.24 20.62 -15.27
CA ALA A 278 5.94 21.57 -16.14
C ALA A 278 6.13 22.82 -15.29
N THR A 279 7.36 23.30 -15.16
CA THR A 279 7.67 24.56 -14.48
C THR A 279 6.98 25.71 -15.24
N ALA A 280 5.68 25.88 -15.04
CA ALA A 280 4.96 27.06 -15.46
C ALA A 280 5.28 28.13 -14.43
N MET A 281 6.02 29.13 -14.86
CA MET A 281 6.34 30.32 -14.08
C MET A 281 5.09 30.86 -13.40
N VAL A 282 5.01 30.78 -12.08
CA VAL A 282 4.20 31.68 -11.28
C VAL A 282 5.11 32.27 -10.21
N THR A 283 5.69 33.42 -10.54
CA THR A 283 6.19 34.37 -9.57
C THR A 283 5.02 34.77 -8.66
N GLY A 284 5.07 34.39 -7.39
CA GLY A 284 4.17 34.93 -6.38
C GLY A 284 3.71 33.88 -5.38
N TYR A 285 4.45 33.78 -4.27
CA TYR A 285 4.00 33.32 -2.96
C TYR A 285 2.79 32.38 -2.93
N TRP A 286 3.05 31.09 -3.11
CA TRP A 286 2.27 30.04 -2.48
C TRP A 286 3.28 29.03 -1.94
N MET A 287 3.54 29.08 -0.63
CA MET A 287 4.03 27.88 0.05
C MET A 287 2.95 26.81 -0.17
N PRO A 288 3.28 25.62 -0.68
CA PRO A 288 2.32 24.53 -0.67
C PRO A 288 1.90 24.36 0.78
N LEU A 289 0.59 24.32 1.01
CA LEU A 289 0.06 23.85 2.28
C LEU A 289 0.64 22.43 2.43
N MET A 290 1.73 22.30 3.20
CA MET A 290 2.28 21.00 3.51
C MET A 290 1.12 20.15 3.99
N LEU A 291 1.04 18.91 3.52
CA LEU A 291 0.14 17.86 3.96
C LEU A 291 -0.04 17.89 5.49
N THR A 292 -0.97 18.72 5.97
CA THR A 292 -1.21 18.91 7.41
C THR A 292 -2.32 17.95 7.77
N PRO A 293 -2.13 17.08 8.78
CA PRO A 293 -3.17 16.17 9.24
C PRO A 293 -4.45 16.92 9.55
N ARG A 294 -5.59 16.33 9.21
CA ARG A 294 -6.89 16.88 9.59
C ARG A 294 -7.05 16.76 11.11
N ILE A 295 -6.97 17.89 11.83
CA ILE A 295 -7.34 17.93 13.25
C ILE A 295 -8.86 17.69 13.33
N PRO A 296 -9.33 16.74 14.15
CA PRO A 296 -10.77 16.50 14.28
C PRO A 296 -11.46 17.78 14.76
N SER A 297 -12.48 18.23 14.04
CA SER A 297 -13.38 19.27 14.52
C SER A 297 -14.16 18.72 15.73
N GLY A 298 -13.75 19.11 16.93
CA GLY A 298 -14.56 18.90 18.13
C GLY A 298 -15.92 19.62 18.00
N PRO A 299 -16.95 19.16 18.73
CA PRO A 299 -18.25 19.80 18.66
C PRO A 299 -18.13 21.24 19.16
N LEU A 300 -18.72 22.18 18.40
CA LEU A 300 -18.97 23.53 18.87
C LEU A 300 -19.89 23.41 20.09
N ILE A 301 -19.34 23.74 21.25
CA ILE A 301 -20.11 23.93 22.47
C ILE A 301 -20.57 25.39 22.40
N ASP A 302 -21.88 25.60 22.23
CA ASP A 302 -22.55 26.89 22.48
C ASP A 302 -22.47 27.27 23.97
#